data_AF-A0A7L3MSV1-F1
#
_entry.id   AF-A0A7L3MSV1-F1
#
_cell.length_a   1.000
_cell.length_b   1.000
_cell.length_c   1.000
_cell.angle_alpha   90.00
_cell.angle_beta   90.00
_cell.angle_gamma   90.00
#
_symmetry.space_group_name_H-M   'P 1'
#
loop_
_entity.id
_entity.type
_entity.pdbx_description
1 polymer ?
#
loop_
_entity_poly.entity_id
_entity_poly.type
_entity_poly.pdbx_seq_one_letter_code
_entity_poly.pdbx_strand_id
1 'polypeptide(L)'
;DKVLPELIEPYELRAAKLREFLEDVKPSLCYDIVPLADPFGPSITDPDLQCLVVSEETRRGGEAVNRKRLENGLPELALHEIQLMKDPDHRQNEEEKISSSSLRQRLLGTLLQPPRQDPALPLHPYVIGLTGGTGSGKTSIAKFLGHLGAFVIDADKLGHAVYVPGGPAYEPVVAAFGA
;
A
#
# COMPACT_ATOMS: atom_id res chain seq x y z
N ASP A 1 4.90 -9.94 -3.61
CA ASP A 1 4.06 -8.93 -2.94
C ASP A 1 4.32 -7.53 -3.49
N LYS A 2 3.30 -6.67 -3.49
CA LYS A 2 3.46 -5.26 -3.88
C LYS A 2 4.26 -4.53 -2.79
N VAL A 3 5.12 -3.60 -3.17
CA VAL A 3 5.88 -2.75 -2.23
C VAL A 3 4.94 -1.72 -1.59
N LEU A 4 4.97 -1.56 -0.26
CA LEU A 4 4.11 -0.64 0.50
C LEU A 4 2.60 -0.84 0.21
N PRO A 5 2.05 -2.06 0.35
CA PRO A 5 0.65 -2.33 0.03
C PRO A 5 -0.34 -1.55 0.90
N GLU A 6 0.06 -1.17 2.12
CA GLU A 6 -0.70 -0.36 3.06
C GLU A 6 -0.96 1.07 2.56
N LEU A 7 -0.16 1.55 1.59
CA LEU A 7 -0.35 2.86 0.95
C LEU A 7 -1.15 2.75 -0.36
N ILE A 8 -1.72 1.58 -0.67
CA ILE A 8 -2.63 1.43 -1.81
C ILE A 8 -3.98 2.00 -1.43
N GLU A 9 -4.48 2.90 -2.27
CA GLU A 9 -5.81 3.49 -2.08
C GLU A 9 -6.91 2.41 -2.11
N PRO A 10 -7.94 2.54 -1.26
CA PRO A 10 -9.12 1.68 -1.29
C PRO A 10 -9.74 1.62 -2.69
N TYR A 11 -10.34 0.47 -3.04
CA TYR A 11 -10.94 0.26 -4.36
C TYR A 11 -11.93 1.36 -4.73
N GLU A 12 -12.84 1.71 -3.81
CA GLU A 12 -13.87 2.73 -4.05
C GLU A 12 -13.27 4.09 -4.42
N LEU A 13 -12.19 4.50 -3.75
CA LEU A 13 -11.51 5.76 -4.02
C LEU A 13 -10.83 5.75 -5.40
N ARG A 14 -10.15 4.64 -5.74
CA ARG A 14 -9.53 4.48 -7.06
C ARG A 14 -10.56 4.46 -8.18
N ALA A 15 -11.69 3.78 -7.97
CA ALA A 15 -12.79 3.72 -8.91
C ALA A 15 -13.40 5.11 -9.12
N ALA A 16 -13.64 5.87 -8.05
CA ALA A 16 -14.16 7.24 -8.13
C ALA A 16 -13.22 8.17 -8.93
N LYS A 17 -11.91 8.15 -8.62
CA LYS A 17 -10.91 8.93 -9.37
C LYS A 17 -10.83 8.55 -10.84
N LEU A 18 -10.95 7.25 -11.15
CA LEU A 18 -10.98 6.79 -12.53
C LEU A 18 -12.23 7.29 -13.26
N ARG A 19 -13.41 7.28 -12.62
CA ARG A 19 -14.63 7.86 -13.21
C ARG A 19 -14.47 9.33 -13.53
N GLU A 20 -13.99 10.12 -12.56
CA GLU A 20 -13.73 11.55 -12.73
C GLU A 20 -12.78 11.81 -13.91
N PHE A 21 -11.68 11.05 -14.00
CA PHE A 21 -10.75 11.14 -15.13
C PHE A 21 -11.39 10.79 -16.48
N LEU A 22 -12.18 9.71 -16.54
CA LEU A 22 -12.85 9.30 -17.78
C LEU A 22 -13.92 10.31 -18.21
N GLU A 23 -14.64 10.89 -17.25
CA GLU A 23 -15.62 11.96 -17.49
C GLU A 23 -14.95 13.23 -18.03
N ASP A 24 -13.78 13.61 -17.51
CA ASP A 24 -13.02 14.76 -17.99
C ASP A 24 -12.44 14.53 -19.39
N VAL A 25 -11.84 13.36 -19.64
CA VAL A 25 -11.17 13.04 -20.91
C VAL A 25 -12.17 12.74 -22.03
N LYS A 26 -13.20 11.94 -21.76
CA LYS A 26 -14.18 11.51 -22.76
C LYS A 26 -15.53 11.18 -22.10
N PRO A 27 -16.38 12.20 -21.85
CA PRO A 27 -17.68 12.00 -21.20
C PRO A 27 -18.63 11.06 -21.97
N SER A 28 -18.42 10.90 -23.28
CA SER A 28 -19.23 10.01 -24.13
C SER A 28 -18.80 8.54 -24.07
N LEU A 29 -17.77 8.20 -23.29
CA LEU A 29 -17.27 6.83 -23.18
C LEU A 29 -18.20 6.03 -22.26
N CYS A 30 -18.78 4.95 -22.77
CA CYS A 30 -19.44 3.97 -21.92
C CYS A 30 -18.37 3.06 -21.31
N TYR A 31 -18.40 2.85 -20.00
CA TYR A 31 -17.41 2.04 -19.30
C TYR A 31 -18.05 1.32 -18.10
N ASP A 32 -17.51 0.13 -17.80
CA ASP A 32 -17.81 -0.61 -16.58
C ASP A 32 -16.51 -0.80 -15.78
N ILE A 33 -16.54 -0.39 -14.51
CA ILE A 33 -15.40 -0.52 -13.60
C ILE A 33 -15.68 -1.67 -12.65
N VAL A 34 -14.94 -2.76 -12.80
CA VAL A 34 -15.12 -3.98 -12.01
C VAL A 34 -13.92 -4.27 -11.11
N PRO A 35 -14.11 -4.78 -9.89
CA PRO A 35 -13.01 -5.25 -9.05
C PRO A 35 -12.46 -6.57 -9.62
N LEU A 36 -11.13 -6.70 -9.67
CA LEU A 36 -10.46 -7.94 -10.07
C LEU A 36 -10.13 -8.75 -8.82
N ALA A 37 -10.74 -9.93 -8.69
CA ALA A 37 -10.48 -10.88 -7.60
C ALA A 37 -9.38 -11.90 -7.95
N ASP A 38 -9.11 -12.09 -9.23
CA ASP A 38 -8.12 -13.02 -9.76
C ASP A 38 -7.34 -12.39 -10.94
N PRO A 39 -6.22 -13.00 -11.38
CA PRO A 39 -5.37 -12.44 -12.43
C PRO A 39 -6.00 -12.34 -13.82
N PHE A 40 -7.10 -13.04 -14.09
CA PHE A 40 -7.79 -13.06 -15.38
C PHE A 40 -9.04 -12.18 -15.38
N GLY A 41 -9.78 -12.16 -14.27
CA GLY A 41 -11.03 -11.40 -14.17
C GLY A 41 -12.04 -11.82 -15.25
N PRO A 42 -12.84 -10.89 -15.81
CA PRO A 42 -13.88 -11.24 -16.79
C PRO A 42 -13.29 -11.68 -18.14
N SER A 43 -12.00 -11.46 -18.39
CA SER A 43 -11.41 -11.66 -19.72
C SER A 43 -11.40 -13.11 -20.18
N ILE A 44 -11.62 -14.08 -19.30
CA ILE A 44 -11.68 -15.52 -19.64
C ILE A 44 -13.08 -16.12 -19.57
N THR A 45 -14.09 -15.31 -19.23
CA THR A 45 -15.49 -15.74 -19.10
C THR A 45 -16.44 -14.96 -20.00
N ASP A 46 -16.10 -13.71 -20.33
CA ASP A 46 -16.92 -12.84 -21.19
C ASP A 46 -16.64 -13.11 -22.69
N PRO A 47 -17.63 -13.62 -23.45
CA PRO A 47 -17.49 -13.88 -24.87
C PRO A 47 -17.55 -12.61 -25.74
N ASP A 48 -18.13 -11.51 -25.24
CA ASP A 48 -18.37 -10.30 -26.02
C ASP A 48 -17.13 -9.39 -26.11
N LEU A 49 -16.12 -9.65 -25.27
CA LEU A 49 -14.83 -8.98 -25.35
C LEU A 49 -14.10 -9.33 -26.65
N GLN A 50 -13.61 -8.29 -27.33
CA GLN A 50 -12.93 -8.40 -28.63
C GLN A 50 -11.43 -8.08 -28.57
N CYS A 51 -11.02 -7.31 -27.57
CA CYS A 51 -9.68 -6.72 -27.47
C CYS A 51 -9.24 -6.65 -26.01
N LEU A 52 -7.94 -6.84 -25.78
CA LEU A 52 -7.29 -6.59 -24.49
C LEU A 52 -6.12 -5.63 -24.70
N VAL A 53 -6.18 -4.48 -24.03
CA VAL A 53 -5.08 -3.51 -24.00
C VAL A 53 -4.14 -3.88 -22.87
N VAL A 54 -2.85 -4.03 -23.21
CA VAL A 54 -1.79 -4.40 -22.26
C VAL A 54 -0.62 -3.44 -22.41
N SER A 55 0.10 -3.18 -21.32
CA SER A 55 1.43 -2.59 -21.42
C SER A 55 2.46 -3.62 -21.88
N GLU A 56 3.63 -3.17 -22.32
CA GLU A 56 4.80 -4.02 -22.65
C GLU A 56 5.11 -5.01 -21.52
N GLU A 57 5.01 -4.59 -20.25
CA GLU A 57 5.26 -5.44 -19.08
C GLU A 57 4.22 -6.56 -18.89
N THR A 58 2.99 -6.28 -19.30
CA THR A 58 1.84 -7.18 -19.09
C THR A 58 1.47 -7.98 -20.35
N ARG A 59 2.26 -7.87 -21.43
CA ARG A 59 2.02 -8.60 -22.68
C ARG A 59 1.89 -10.12 -22.47
N ARG A 60 2.81 -10.70 -21.67
CA ARG A 60 2.77 -12.13 -21.30
C ARG A 60 1.50 -12.51 -20.54
N GLY A 61 0.92 -11.57 -19.78
CA GLY A 61 -0.37 -11.75 -19.13
C GLY A 61 -1.50 -11.84 -20.15
N GLY A 62 -1.49 -10.98 -21.17
CA GLY A 62 -2.45 -11.06 -22.29
C GLY A 62 -2.36 -12.37 -23.07
N GLU A 63 -1.16 -12.87 -23.33
CA GLU A 63 -0.96 -14.19 -23.95
C GLU A 63 -1.51 -15.32 -23.05
N ALA A 64 -1.32 -15.22 -21.74
CA ALA A 64 -1.89 -16.17 -20.79
C ALA A 64 -3.43 -16.14 -20.77
N VAL A 65 -4.04 -14.96 -20.90
CA VAL A 65 -5.49 -14.79 -21.07
C VAL A 65 -5.97 -15.52 -22.33
N ASN A 66 -5.33 -15.31 -23.48
CA ASN A 66 -5.75 -15.95 -24.73
C ASN A 66 -5.63 -17.48 -24.67
N ARG A 67 -4.55 -18.01 -24.10
CA ARG A 67 -4.44 -19.45 -23.85
C ARG A 67 -5.60 -19.97 -22.99
N LYS A 68 -5.97 -19.24 -21.93
CA LYS A 68 -7.08 -19.62 -21.06
C LYS A 68 -8.45 -19.49 -21.72
N ARG A 69 -8.63 -18.50 -22.59
CA ARG A 69 -9.83 -18.34 -23.42
C ARG A 69 -10.00 -19.54 -24.35
N LEU A 70 -8.94 -19.96 -25.04
CA LEU A 70 -8.97 -21.15 -25.91
C LEU A 70 -9.32 -22.42 -25.14
N GLU A 71 -8.73 -22.63 -23.95
CA GLU A 71 -9.09 -23.74 -23.05
C GLU A 71 -10.58 -23.73 -22.67
N ASN A 72 -11.17 -22.54 -22.52
CA ASN A 72 -12.58 -22.33 -22.19
C ASN A 72 -13.50 -22.30 -23.43
N GLY A 73 -12.98 -22.53 -24.64
CA GLY A 73 -13.76 -22.49 -25.88
C GLY A 73 -14.15 -21.09 -26.37
N LEU A 74 -13.47 -20.04 -25.88
CA LEU A 74 -13.68 -18.65 -26.28
C LEU A 74 -12.67 -18.23 -27.36
N PRO A 75 -13.05 -17.31 -28.28
CA PRO A 75 -12.12 -16.77 -29.28
C PRO A 75 -11.03 -15.92 -28.61
N GLU A 76 -9.85 -15.88 -29.21
CA GLU A 76 -8.76 -15.02 -28.75
C GLU A 76 -9.14 -13.53 -28.83
N LEU A 77 -8.62 -12.73 -27.90
CA LEU A 77 -8.71 -11.28 -27.91
C LEU A 77 -7.59 -10.71 -28.79
N ALA A 78 -7.89 -9.66 -29.54
CA ALA A 78 -6.87 -8.82 -30.15
C ALA A 78 -6.02 -8.16 -29.04
N LEU A 79 -4.72 -8.49 -28.98
CA LEU A 79 -3.81 -7.89 -28.00
C LEU A 79 -3.26 -6.57 -28.55
N HIS A 80 -3.55 -5.47 -27.89
CA HIS A 80 -3.01 -4.15 -28.21
C HIS A 80 -2.01 -3.73 -27.14
N GLU A 81 -0.73 -3.73 -27.52
CA GLU A 81 0.38 -3.35 -26.64
C GLU A 81 0.60 -1.84 -26.67
N ILE A 82 0.64 -1.21 -25.49
CA ILE A 82 0.92 0.22 -25.31
C ILE A 82 2.25 0.41 -24.58
N GLN A 83 2.97 1.47 -24.98
CA GLN A 83 4.23 1.84 -24.38
C GLN A 83 4.02 2.50 -23.01
N LEU A 84 4.95 2.27 -22.10
CA LEU A 84 4.97 2.94 -20.80
C LEU A 84 5.72 4.27 -20.89
N MET A 85 5.16 5.30 -20.26
CA MET A 85 5.77 6.62 -20.21
C MET A 85 6.91 6.63 -19.20
N LYS A 86 8.02 7.25 -19.58
CA LYS A 86 9.12 7.56 -18.65
C LYS A 86 8.66 8.59 -17.63
N ASP A 87 9.08 8.41 -16.38
CA ASP A 87 8.89 9.39 -15.33
C ASP A 87 10.06 10.39 -15.39
N PRO A 88 9.80 11.66 -15.75
CA PRO A 88 10.86 12.68 -15.81
C PRO A 88 11.48 12.97 -14.44
N ASP A 89 10.76 12.67 -13.36
CA ASP A 89 11.16 12.96 -11.98
C ASP A 89 11.66 11.71 -11.23
N HIS A 90 11.98 10.61 -11.93
CA HIS A 90 12.47 9.39 -11.28
C HIS A 90 13.79 9.64 -10.52
N ARG A 91 13.87 9.09 -9.31
CA ARG A 91 15.11 9.09 -8.51
C ARG A 91 15.99 7.89 -8.89
N GLN A 92 17.28 7.95 -8.55
CA GLN A 92 18.25 6.89 -8.88
C GLN A 92 17.86 5.48 -8.42
N ASN A 93 17.04 5.35 -7.37
CA ASN A 93 16.61 4.07 -6.82
C ASN A 93 15.14 3.71 -7.18
N GLU A 94 14.55 4.43 -8.14
CA GLU A 94 13.17 4.24 -8.60
C GLU A 94 13.16 3.66 -10.02
N GLU A 95 12.00 3.11 -10.43
CA GLU A 95 11.79 2.67 -11.80
C GLU A 95 11.81 3.87 -12.77
N GLU A 96 12.39 3.72 -13.97
CA GLU A 96 12.45 4.79 -14.98
C GLU A 96 11.07 5.18 -15.53
N LYS A 97 10.12 4.25 -15.50
CA LYS A 97 8.73 4.46 -15.94
C LYS A 97 7.87 5.01 -14.82
N ILE A 98 6.76 5.66 -15.17
CA ILE A 98 5.76 6.04 -14.18
C ILE A 98 5.20 4.77 -13.55
N SER A 99 5.35 4.63 -12.24
CA SER A 99 4.94 3.42 -11.53
C SER A 99 4.34 3.74 -10.17
N SER A 100 3.27 3.01 -9.83
CA SER A 100 2.61 3.19 -8.54
C SER A 100 3.52 2.84 -7.36
N SER A 101 4.52 1.98 -7.55
CA SER A 101 5.48 1.63 -6.50
C SER A 101 6.38 2.82 -6.16
N SER A 102 6.93 3.50 -7.16
CA SER A 102 7.70 4.73 -6.97
C SER A 102 6.84 5.81 -6.32
N LEU A 103 5.58 5.98 -6.77
CA LEU A 103 4.66 6.95 -6.15
C LEU A 103 4.42 6.67 -4.66
N ARG A 104 4.20 5.40 -4.26
CA ARG A 104 4.03 5.04 -2.85
C ARG A 104 5.31 5.27 -2.04
N GLN A 105 6.49 5.02 -2.61
CA GLN A 105 7.77 5.30 -1.95
C GLN A 105 7.97 6.79 -1.70
N ARG A 106 7.58 7.65 -2.66
CA ARG A 106 7.65 9.10 -2.52
C ARG A 106 6.75 9.66 -1.43
N LEU A 107 5.70 8.95 -1.02
CA LEU A 107 4.86 9.32 0.12
C LEU A 107 5.57 9.15 1.47
N LEU A 108 6.63 8.34 1.55
CA LEU A 108 7.36 8.14 2.81
C LEU A 108 8.01 9.45 3.27
N GLY A 109 7.80 9.79 4.54
CA GLY A 109 8.26 11.06 5.13
C GLY A 109 7.30 12.23 4.92
N THR A 110 6.21 12.04 4.16
CA THR A 110 5.11 13.02 4.08
C THR A 110 4.05 12.73 5.14
N LEU A 111 3.22 13.73 5.42
CA LEU A 111 2.06 13.57 6.29
C LEU A 111 0.94 12.86 5.52
N LEU A 112 0.75 11.56 5.76
CA LEU A 112 -0.26 10.75 5.07
C LEU A 112 -1.70 11.10 5.46
N GLN A 113 -1.91 11.53 6.70
CA GLN A 113 -3.19 11.95 7.24
C GLN A 113 -2.98 13.03 8.29
N PRO A 114 -3.93 13.97 8.48
CA PRO A 114 -3.85 14.96 9.55
C PRO A 114 -3.65 14.29 10.93
N PRO A 115 -2.87 14.88 11.84
CA PRO A 115 -2.72 14.36 13.19
C PRO A 115 -4.08 14.23 13.87
N ARG A 116 -4.29 13.09 14.55
CA ARG A 116 -5.49 12.90 15.37
C ARG A 116 -5.51 13.97 16.46
N GLN A 117 -6.60 14.73 16.51
CA GLN A 117 -6.86 15.65 17.60
C GLN A 117 -7.52 14.86 18.74
N ASP A 118 -6.76 14.63 19.80
CA ASP A 118 -7.28 14.03 21.03
C ASP A 118 -7.33 15.09 22.13
N PRO A 119 -8.51 15.55 22.57
CA PRO A 119 -8.64 16.56 23.61
C PRO A 119 -8.04 16.15 24.96
N ALA A 120 -7.83 14.85 25.18
CA ALA A 120 -7.25 14.34 26.43
C ALA A 120 -5.71 14.46 26.47
N LEU A 121 -5.06 14.69 25.32
CA LEU A 121 -3.61 14.85 25.26
C LEU A 121 -3.23 16.34 25.35
N PRO A 122 -2.21 16.70 26.13
CA PRO A 122 -1.71 18.07 26.15
C PRO A 122 -1.15 18.45 24.77
N LEU A 123 -1.28 19.72 24.38
CA LEU A 123 -0.73 20.23 23.12
C LEU A 123 0.79 20.07 23.05
N HIS A 124 1.46 20.21 24.19
CA HIS A 124 2.91 20.08 24.33
C HIS A 124 3.29 19.21 25.55
N PRO A 125 4.33 18.38 25.43
CA PRO A 125 5.12 18.12 24.21
C PRO A 125 4.30 17.39 23.15
N TYR A 126 4.67 17.56 21.87
CA TYR A 126 4.05 16.82 20.77
C TYR A 126 4.48 15.36 20.82
N VAL A 127 3.53 14.43 20.82
CA VAL A 127 3.80 12.99 21.00
C VAL A 127 3.76 12.26 19.67
N ILE A 128 4.83 11.56 19.34
CA ILE A 128 4.95 10.72 18.14
C ILE A 128 5.03 9.26 18.58
N GLY A 129 4.05 8.45 18.17
CA GLY A 129 4.12 7.00 18.34
C GLY A 129 4.92 6.36 17.21
N LEU A 130 6.10 5.81 17.51
CA LEU A 130 6.91 5.07 16.54
C LEU A 130 6.59 3.57 16.62
N THR A 131 6.03 3.02 15.55
CA THR A 131 5.61 1.61 15.46
C THR A 131 6.12 0.93 14.18
N GLY A 132 5.94 -0.39 14.07
CA GLY A 132 6.43 -1.22 12.96
C GLY A 132 6.85 -2.63 13.40
N GLY A 133 6.98 -3.55 12.44
CA GLY A 133 7.35 -4.96 12.70
C GLY A 133 8.79 -5.18 13.21
N THR A 134 9.11 -6.40 13.63
CA THR A 134 10.48 -6.78 14.03
C THR A 134 11.47 -6.54 12.88
N GLY A 135 12.64 -6.00 13.17
CA GLY A 135 13.67 -5.71 12.15
C GLY A 135 13.40 -4.48 11.29
N SER A 136 12.30 -3.73 11.49
CA SER A 136 11.95 -2.57 10.65
C SER A 136 12.78 -1.30 10.89
N GLY A 137 13.80 -1.35 11.76
CA GLY A 137 14.69 -0.20 12.02
C GLY A 137 14.17 0.86 13.00
N LYS A 138 13.06 0.61 13.72
CA LYS A 138 12.50 1.56 14.73
C LYS A 138 13.54 2.10 15.71
N THR A 139 14.36 1.23 16.28
CA THR A 139 15.40 1.63 17.25
C THR A 139 16.41 2.60 16.65
N SER A 140 16.75 2.43 15.37
CA SER A 140 17.65 3.34 14.65
C SER A 140 17.00 4.71 14.44
N ILE A 141 15.73 4.73 14.02
CA ILE A 141 14.96 5.98 13.86
C ILE A 141 14.74 6.69 15.20
N ALA A 142 14.42 5.96 16.28
CA ALA A 142 14.27 6.53 17.61
C ALA A 142 15.57 7.20 18.10
N LYS A 143 16.72 6.54 17.91
CA LYS A 143 18.04 7.12 18.22
C LYS A 143 18.32 8.37 17.40
N PHE A 144 18.02 8.33 16.10
CA PHE A 144 18.19 9.47 15.21
C PHE A 144 17.32 10.66 15.64
N LEU A 145 16.04 10.45 15.96
CA LEU A 145 15.15 11.49 16.50
C LEU A 145 15.68 12.03 17.84
N GLY A 146 16.24 11.16 18.68
CA GLY A 146 16.92 11.56 19.92
C GLY A 146 18.09 12.52 19.68
N HIS A 147 18.92 12.25 18.67
CA HIS A 147 20.00 13.17 18.28
C HIS A 147 19.50 14.52 17.73
N LEU A 148 18.28 14.56 17.19
CA LEU A 148 17.61 15.80 16.78
C LEU A 148 16.92 16.54 17.94
N GLY A 149 17.00 16.01 19.17
CA GLY A 149 16.46 16.65 20.38
C GLY A 149 15.14 16.07 20.88
N ALA A 150 14.59 15.03 20.25
CA ALA A 150 13.39 14.36 20.75
C ALA A 150 13.70 13.58 22.05
N PHE A 151 12.82 13.69 23.05
CA PHE A 151 12.90 12.81 24.21
C PHE A 151 12.33 11.43 23.85
N VAL A 152 13.14 10.38 23.98
CA VAL A 152 12.78 9.02 23.55
C VAL A 152 12.28 8.21 24.75
N ILE A 153 11.04 7.75 24.67
CA ILE A 153 10.45 6.81 25.62
C ILE A 153 10.50 5.40 25.01
N ASP A 154 11.22 4.50 25.68
CA ASP A 154 11.37 3.10 25.27
C ASP A 154 10.31 2.23 25.95
N ALA A 155 9.27 1.86 25.18
CA ALA A 155 8.15 1.08 25.70
C ALA A 155 8.55 -0.34 26.12
N ASP A 156 9.55 -0.95 25.47
CA ASP A 156 10.02 -2.31 25.82
C ASP A 156 10.69 -2.29 27.20
N LYS A 157 11.53 -1.28 27.46
CA LYS A 157 12.17 -1.10 28.77
C LYS A 157 11.17 -0.79 29.87
N LEU A 158 10.18 0.06 29.59
CA LEU A 158 9.12 0.38 30.55
C LEU A 158 8.25 -0.84 30.85
N GLY A 159 7.88 -1.59 29.81
CA GLY A 159 7.19 -2.86 29.93
C GLY A 159 7.96 -3.82 30.85
N HIS A 160 9.25 -3.97 30.63
CA HIS A 160 10.10 -4.78 31.52
C HIS A 160 10.08 -4.29 32.97
N ALA A 161 10.25 -2.99 33.18
CA ALA A 161 10.31 -2.40 34.50
C ALA A 161 9.01 -2.58 35.32
N VAL A 162 7.84 -2.61 34.68
CA VAL A 162 6.56 -2.71 35.42
C VAL A 162 6.31 -4.08 36.04
N TYR A 163 6.90 -5.16 35.50
CA TYR A 163 6.71 -6.53 36.01
C TYR A 163 7.97 -7.12 36.65
N VAL A 164 9.00 -6.32 36.92
CA VAL A 164 10.08 -6.73 37.86
C VAL A 164 9.47 -6.94 39.25
N PRO A 165 9.99 -7.86 40.10
CA PRO A 165 9.51 -8.02 41.48
C PRO A 165 9.34 -6.70 42.23
N GLY A 166 8.16 -6.48 42.80
CA GLY A 166 7.76 -5.22 43.45
C GLY A 166 7.19 -4.14 42.50
N GLY A 167 7.19 -4.38 41.19
CA GLY A 167 6.56 -3.53 40.19
C GLY A 167 5.03 -3.65 40.15
N PRO A 168 4.32 -2.64 39.63
CA PRO A 168 2.86 -2.57 39.67
C PRO A 168 2.16 -3.69 38.87
N ALA A 169 2.85 -4.31 37.92
CA ALA A 169 2.32 -5.41 37.11
C ALA A 169 2.83 -6.79 37.55
N TYR A 170 3.72 -6.88 38.55
CA TYR A 170 4.32 -8.16 38.96
C TYR A 170 3.28 -9.17 39.48
N GLU A 171 2.55 -8.82 40.55
CA GLU A 171 1.55 -9.70 41.16
C GLU A 171 0.43 -10.10 40.16
N PRO A 172 -0.13 -9.17 39.34
CA PRO A 172 -1.08 -9.55 38.29
C PRO A 172 -0.52 -10.55 37.28
N VAL A 173 0.74 -10.41 36.88
CA VAL A 173 1.38 -11.33 35.92
C VAL A 173 1.60 -12.70 36.56
N VAL A 174 2.12 -12.76 37.79
CA VAL A 174 2.33 -14.04 38.52
C VAL A 174 0.99 -14.74 38.78
N ALA A 175 -0.04 -14.01 39.18
CA ALA A 175 -1.38 -14.57 39.40
C ALA A 175 -1.99 -15.17 38.13
N ALA A 176 -1.68 -14.61 36.95
CA ALA A 176 -2.21 -15.09 35.68
C ALA A 176 -1.42 -16.26 35.09
N PHE A 177 -0.08 -16.28 35.24
CA PHE A 177 0.79 -17.21 34.52
C PHE A 177 1.56 -18.19 35.40
N GLY A 178 1.55 -18.03 36.72
CA GLY A 178 2.38 -18.80 37.66
C GLY A 178 3.80 -18.25 37.79
N ALA A 179 4.55 -18.81 38.75
CA ALA A 179 5.94 -18.45 39.05
C ALA A 179 6.94 -19.26 38.21
#